data_AF-A0A7S3AQE1-F1
#
_entry.id   AF-A0A7S3AQE1-F1
#
_cell.length_a   1.000
_cell.length_b   1.000
_cell.length_c   1.000
_cell.angle_alpha   90.00
_cell.angle_beta   90.00
_cell.angle_gamma   90.00
#
_symmetry.space_group_name_H-M   'P 1'
#
loop_
_entity.id
_entity.type
_entity.pdbx_description
1 polymer ?
#
loop_
_entity_poly.entity_id
_entity_poly.type
_entity_poly.pdbx_seq_one_letter_code
_entity_poly.pdbx_strand_id
1 'polypeptide(L)'
;MVEEVEPSIRFCTYNLRRMGGDVGDADEKDADVEELVGAEGASDILRSKLESVLQESRAKQAKDLNEIEVLGDRVPIKSEKTRICIIRAHQLLFEIEQAGGGDSSDSSMAQYDNLFVAFNDALESVRTDLRQMSNEKTAKSGVAQGHLLKLQTGLTWQKLHHTVRRTQLLVEGFKHACAAFSRSSAGAHSKKVTPEDIVRLYDSITGSLHEMTQLDGYKEDEALMSQVAARMAAAKAFRCFYVAETYGSVGKWKEAQALYERTVNLMLEAVELLGSSGYEAEIPSMRDLEVLVDGAKARAHAQAFLESVEGTPVVAGAQADVAHMSLATDVRPHTLLERPDEFERPDPGVFISFPPQFETVPCKPLLFDIARNSIHYPDIQSRTKGVKRGGGWGAWLTGRS
;
A
#
# COMPACT_ATOMS: atom_id res chain seq x y z
N MET A 1 9.60 13.16 27.86
CA MET A 1 9.93 12.66 29.22
C MET A 1 9.17 11.40 29.60
N VAL A 2 7.83 11.34 29.54
CA VAL A 2 7.11 10.06 29.78
C VAL A 2 7.32 9.07 28.62
N GLU A 3 7.22 9.53 27.38
CA GLU A 3 7.44 8.71 26.17
C GLU A 3 8.86 8.13 26.06
N GLU A 4 9.88 8.79 26.62
CA GLU A 4 11.28 8.32 26.54
C GLU A 4 11.59 7.18 27.52
N VAL A 5 10.85 7.08 28.63
CA VAL A 5 11.10 6.07 29.68
C VAL A 5 10.17 4.86 29.51
N GLU A 6 9.09 5.02 28.74
CA GLU A 6 8.09 3.99 28.47
C GLU A 6 8.68 2.67 27.92
N PRO A 7 9.65 2.67 26.98
CA PRO A 7 10.26 1.41 26.52
C PRO A 7 11.01 0.67 27.63
N SER A 8 11.66 1.41 28.54
CA SER A 8 12.39 0.84 29.67
C SER A 8 11.44 0.21 30.69
N ILE A 9 10.29 0.84 30.93
CA ILE A 9 9.26 0.34 31.85
C ILE A 9 8.64 -0.95 31.30
N ARG A 10 8.29 -0.96 30.01
CA ARG A 10 7.75 -2.16 29.32
C ARG A 10 8.73 -3.34 29.30
N PHE A 11 10.03 -3.07 29.13
CA PHE A 11 11.05 -4.12 29.23
C PHE A 11 11.18 -4.68 30.66
N CYS A 12 11.11 -3.82 31.67
CA CYS A 12 11.15 -4.24 33.07
C CYS A 12 9.91 -5.08 33.44
N THR A 13 8.71 -4.69 33.02
CA THR A 13 7.48 -5.48 33.26
C THR A 13 7.54 -6.84 32.59
N TYR A 14 8.03 -6.91 31.34
CA TYR A 14 8.24 -8.19 30.63
C TYR A 14 9.19 -9.13 31.39
N ASN A 15 10.34 -8.62 31.86
CA ASN A 15 11.31 -9.44 32.62
C ASN A 15 10.75 -9.88 33.98
N LEU A 16 9.99 -9.01 34.66
CA LEU A 16 9.35 -9.36 35.93
C LEU A 16 8.34 -10.49 35.75
N ARG A 17 7.49 -10.44 34.72
CA ARG A 17 6.56 -11.54 34.37
C ARG A 17 7.31 -12.83 34.04
N ARG A 18 8.38 -12.75 33.24
CA ARG A 18 9.22 -13.91 32.90
C ARG A 18 9.88 -14.57 34.11
N MET A 19 10.19 -13.79 35.15
CA MET A 19 10.79 -14.27 36.41
C MET A 19 9.74 -14.72 37.44
N GLY A 20 8.45 -14.73 37.09
CA GLY A 20 7.35 -15.13 38.00
C GLY A 20 6.97 -14.07 39.04
N GLY A 21 7.31 -12.81 38.80
CA GLY A 21 6.91 -11.68 39.63
C GLY A 21 5.48 -11.23 39.37
N ASP A 22 4.77 -10.85 40.43
CA ASP A 22 3.42 -10.29 40.37
C ASP A 22 3.47 -8.88 39.75
N VAL A 23 2.88 -8.74 38.56
CA VAL A 23 2.68 -7.46 37.88
C VAL A 23 1.17 -7.33 37.79
N GLY A 24 0.56 -6.56 38.71
CA GLY A 24 -0.90 -6.33 38.73
C GLY A 24 -1.44 -5.83 37.38
N ASP A 25 -2.77 -5.79 37.24
CA ASP A 25 -3.61 -5.56 36.02
C ASP A 25 -3.28 -4.29 35.16
N ALA A 26 -2.02 -4.08 34.83
CA ALA A 26 -1.56 -3.10 33.86
C ALA A 26 -1.63 -3.76 32.47
N ASP A 27 -2.59 -3.26 31.69
CA ASP A 27 -2.92 -3.50 30.27
C ASP A 27 -2.39 -4.80 29.65
N GLU A 28 -3.35 -5.63 29.22
CA GLU A 28 -3.23 -6.89 28.44
C GLU A 28 -2.61 -6.73 27.04
N LYS A 29 -1.59 -5.88 26.87
CA LYS A 29 -0.77 -5.90 25.68
C LYS A 29 0.51 -6.63 26.05
N ASP A 30 0.62 -7.89 25.62
CA ASP A 30 1.93 -8.52 25.47
C ASP A 30 2.79 -7.52 24.69
N ALA A 31 3.71 -6.86 25.38
CA ALA A 31 4.54 -5.85 24.74
C ALA A 31 5.38 -6.58 23.70
N ASP A 32 5.15 -6.29 22.42
CA ASP A 32 5.95 -6.85 21.35
C ASP A 32 7.40 -6.41 21.58
N VAL A 33 8.21 -7.35 22.06
CA VAL A 33 9.61 -7.12 22.41
C VAL A 33 10.38 -6.61 21.19
N GLU A 34 9.90 -6.94 19.99
CA GLU A 34 10.40 -6.50 18.69
C GLU A 34 10.04 -5.02 18.38
N GLU A 35 8.83 -4.57 18.71
CA GLU A 35 8.42 -3.16 18.63
C GLU A 35 9.27 -2.28 19.55
N LEU A 36 9.61 -2.79 20.75
CA LEU A 36 10.48 -2.11 21.71
C LEU A 36 11.93 -1.97 21.24
N VAL A 37 12.43 -2.84 20.36
CA VAL A 37 13.77 -2.72 19.76
C VAL A 37 13.82 -1.54 18.79
N GLY A 38 12.74 -1.33 18.04
CA GLY A 38 12.60 -0.26 17.04
C GLY A 38 12.21 1.11 17.61
N ALA A 39 11.74 1.19 18.86
CA ALA A 39 11.25 2.43 19.45
C ALA A 39 12.33 3.54 19.53
N GLU A 40 11.95 4.76 19.12
CA GLU A 40 12.74 5.97 19.32
C GLU A 40 12.76 6.32 20.83
N GLY A 41 13.96 6.38 21.43
CA GLY A 41 14.15 6.65 22.87
C GLY A 41 14.74 5.48 23.68
N ALA A 42 14.78 4.26 23.14
CA ALA A 42 15.48 3.15 23.79
C ALA A 42 17.02 3.34 23.73
N SER A 43 17.70 3.27 24.88
CA SER A 43 19.17 3.30 24.90
C SER A 43 19.77 2.10 24.13
N ASP A 44 20.96 2.26 23.55
CA ASP A 44 21.63 1.17 22.81
C ASP A 44 21.85 -0.08 23.67
N ILE A 45 22.02 0.11 24.99
CA ILE A 45 22.13 -0.98 25.97
C ILE A 45 20.81 -1.74 26.11
N LEU A 46 19.67 -1.03 26.14
CA LEU A 46 18.33 -1.65 26.17
C LEU A 46 18.06 -2.40 24.88
N ARG A 47 18.37 -1.81 23.72
CA ARG A 47 18.23 -2.48 22.41
C ARG A 47 19.04 -3.77 22.36
N SER A 48 20.30 -3.74 22.79
CA SER A 48 21.15 -4.93 22.85
C SER A 48 20.59 -6.03 23.77
N LYS A 49 19.99 -5.66 24.90
CA LYS A 49 19.35 -6.62 25.82
C LYS A 49 18.05 -7.19 25.24
N LEU A 50 17.23 -6.37 24.59
CA LEU A 50 16.01 -6.80 23.90
C LEU A 50 16.33 -7.79 22.77
N GLU A 51 17.33 -7.48 21.94
CA GLU A 51 17.80 -8.38 20.87
C GLU A 51 18.27 -9.74 21.44
N SER A 52 18.99 -9.72 22.56
CA SER A 52 19.42 -10.95 23.25
C SER A 52 18.24 -11.80 23.72
N VAL A 53 17.20 -11.17 24.28
CA VAL A 53 15.97 -11.86 24.71
C VAL A 53 15.22 -12.46 23.52
N LEU A 54 15.10 -11.72 22.41
CA LEU A 54 14.49 -12.21 21.17
C LEU A 54 15.28 -13.39 20.61
N GLN A 55 16.60 -13.30 20.60
CA GLN A 55 17.46 -14.39 20.14
C GLN A 55 17.30 -15.65 21.00
N GLU A 56 17.16 -15.50 22.33
CA GLU A 56 16.88 -16.62 23.23
C GLU A 56 15.49 -17.24 23.00
N SER A 57 14.48 -16.40 22.72
CA SER A 57 13.12 -16.86 22.36
C SER A 57 13.14 -17.66 21.05
N ARG A 58 13.79 -17.13 20.01
CA ARG A 58 13.96 -17.81 18.72
C ARG A 58 14.74 -19.12 18.88
N ALA A 59 15.78 -19.15 19.72
CA ALA A 59 16.52 -20.38 20.01
C ALA A 59 15.65 -21.45 20.71
N LYS A 60 14.67 -21.06 21.54
CA LYS A 60 13.69 -21.99 22.11
C LYS A 60 12.74 -22.53 21.05
N GLN A 61 12.16 -21.66 20.23
CA GLN A 61 11.27 -22.06 19.12
C GLN A 61 12.00 -22.93 18.07
N ALA A 62 13.28 -22.67 17.84
CA ALA A 62 14.12 -23.45 16.93
C ALA A 62 14.30 -24.91 17.38
N LYS A 63 13.98 -25.29 18.62
CA LYS A 63 14.01 -26.71 19.04
C LYS A 63 12.85 -27.52 18.47
N ASP A 64 11.74 -26.84 18.19
CA ASP A 64 10.51 -27.48 17.71
C ASP A 64 10.43 -27.45 16.16
N LEU A 65 11.07 -26.49 15.49
CA LEU A 65 11.05 -26.32 14.04
C LEU A 65 12.06 -27.22 13.29
N ASN A 66 11.91 -28.54 13.36
CA ASN A 66 12.87 -29.47 12.75
C ASN A 66 12.69 -29.67 11.23
N GLU A 67 11.55 -29.27 10.68
CA GLU A 67 11.22 -29.41 9.26
C GLU A 67 10.38 -28.22 8.78
N ILE A 68 10.46 -27.93 7.49
CA ILE A 68 9.64 -26.92 6.81
C ILE A 68 9.11 -27.48 5.50
N GLU A 69 7.91 -27.07 5.12
CA GLU A 69 7.33 -27.46 3.84
C GLU A 69 7.83 -26.52 2.71
N VAL A 70 8.42 -27.10 1.67
CA VAL A 70 8.88 -26.38 0.47
C VAL A 70 8.44 -27.17 -0.75
N LEU A 71 7.71 -26.55 -1.67
CA LEU A 71 7.18 -27.21 -2.88
C LEU A 71 6.45 -28.54 -2.55
N GLY A 72 5.60 -28.54 -1.52
CA GLY A 72 4.84 -29.71 -1.06
C GLY A 72 5.66 -30.79 -0.33
N ASP A 73 6.98 -30.65 -0.22
CA ASP A 73 7.84 -31.61 0.48
C ASP A 73 8.29 -31.09 1.83
N ARG A 74 8.33 -31.98 2.83
CA ARG A 74 8.92 -31.68 4.14
C ARG A 74 10.43 -31.77 4.08
N VAL A 75 11.08 -30.62 4.21
CA VAL A 75 12.53 -30.45 4.18
C VAL A 75 13.06 -30.36 5.61
N PRO A 76 13.86 -31.34 6.09
CA PRO A 76 14.43 -31.30 7.43
C PRO A 76 15.57 -30.27 7.54
N ILE A 77 15.58 -29.49 8.63
CA ILE A 77 16.58 -28.46 8.90
C ILE A 77 17.42 -28.87 10.11
N LYS A 78 18.65 -29.33 9.85
CA LYS A 78 19.57 -29.80 10.91
C LYS A 78 20.26 -28.67 11.66
N SER A 79 20.65 -27.62 10.94
CA SER A 79 21.41 -26.49 11.50
C SER A 79 20.49 -25.61 12.36
N GLU A 80 20.82 -25.48 13.63
CA GLU A 80 20.10 -24.59 14.56
C GLU A 80 20.16 -23.14 14.10
N LYS A 81 21.31 -22.71 13.58
CA LYS A 81 21.48 -21.37 13.01
C LYS A 81 20.50 -21.12 11.86
N THR A 82 20.38 -22.08 10.94
CA THR A 82 19.44 -21.99 9.82
C THR A 82 17.99 -21.93 10.30
N ARG A 83 17.62 -22.71 11.33
CA ARG A 83 16.29 -22.64 11.95
C ARG A 83 16.00 -21.26 12.55
N ILE A 84 16.93 -20.69 13.31
CA ILE A 84 16.78 -19.35 13.92
C ILE A 84 16.57 -18.28 12.85
N CYS A 85 17.34 -18.30 11.76
CA CYS A 85 17.20 -17.32 10.67
C CYS A 85 15.84 -17.45 9.96
N ILE A 86 15.35 -18.68 9.73
CA ILE A 86 14.04 -18.92 9.11
C ILE A 86 12.90 -18.46 10.01
N ILE A 87 12.97 -18.75 11.32
CA ILE A 87 11.98 -18.30 12.31
C ILE A 87 11.89 -16.78 12.32
N ARG A 88 13.04 -16.08 12.31
CA ARG A 88 13.06 -14.62 12.21
C ARG A 88 12.37 -14.11 10.94
N ALA A 89 12.64 -14.73 9.79
CA ALA A 89 11.98 -14.35 8.54
C ALA A 89 10.45 -14.56 8.64
N HIS A 90 9.99 -15.70 9.19
CA HIS A 90 8.57 -15.98 9.36
C HIS A 90 7.86 -15.03 10.34
N GLN A 91 8.52 -14.63 11.42
CA GLN A 91 7.99 -13.63 12.36
C GLN A 91 7.75 -12.28 11.66
N LEU A 92 8.75 -11.80 10.92
CA LEU A 92 8.64 -10.56 10.15
C LEU A 92 7.56 -10.63 9.06
N LEU A 93 7.40 -11.79 8.41
CA LEU A 93 6.30 -12.00 7.46
C LEU A 93 4.93 -11.87 8.13
N PHE A 94 4.76 -12.53 9.28
CA PHE A 94 3.53 -12.46 10.06
C PHE A 94 3.22 -11.03 10.52
N GLU A 95 4.23 -10.27 10.95
CA GLU A 95 4.09 -8.86 11.30
C GLU A 95 3.64 -7.99 10.11
N ILE A 96 4.24 -8.19 8.94
CA ILE A 96 3.86 -7.46 7.71
C ILE A 96 2.41 -7.78 7.32
N GLU A 97 1.99 -9.03 7.44
CA GLU A 97 0.61 -9.45 7.17
C GLU A 97 -0.37 -8.82 8.18
N GLN A 98 -0.04 -8.80 9.47
CA GLN A 98 -0.87 -8.16 10.50
C GLN A 98 -0.97 -6.64 10.33
N ALA A 99 0.10 -5.99 9.87
CA ALA A 99 0.12 -4.56 9.57
C ALA A 99 -0.70 -4.20 8.31
N GLY A 100 -1.36 -5.17 7.66
CA GLY A 100 -2.21 -4.96 6.49
C GLY A 100 -1.46 -4.99 5.16
N GLY A 101 -0.12 -5.18 5.15
CA GLY A 101 0.72 -5.52 3.99
C GLY A 101 0.58 -4.65 2.72
N GLY A 102 -0.14 -3.53 2.79
CA GLY A 102 -0.68 -2.81 1.63
C GLY A 102 -0.47 -1.30 1.66
N ASP A 103 0.09 -0.76 2.73
CA ASP A 103 0.38 0.67 2.82
C ASP A 103 1.81 0.96 2.35
N SER A 104 1.97 1.99 1.50
CA SER A 104 3.27 2.49 1.06
C SER A 104 3.95 3.39 2.11
N SER A 105 3.68 3.19 3.40
CA SER A 105 4.20 4.02 4.49
C SER A 105 5.70 3.75 4.72
N ASP A 106 6.42 4.74 5.26
CA ASP A 106 7.85 4.58 5.58
C ASP A 106 8.08 3.43 6.58
N SER A 107 7.12 3.20 7.48
CA SER A 107 7.13 2.06 8.41
C SER A 107 7.05 0.71 7.70
N SER A 108 6.15 0.56 6.73
CA SER A 108 6.05 -0.64 5.89
C SER A 108 7.35 -0.91 5.12
N MET A 109 7.98 0.14 4.58
CA MET A 109 9.26 0.00 3.87
C MET A 109 10.39 -0.52 4.79
N ALA A 110 10.47 -0.01 6.01
CA ALA A 110 11.43 -0.48 7.00
C ALA A 110 11.21 -1.95 7.39
N GLN A 111 9.95 -2.41 7.48
CA GLN A 111 9.64 -3.82 7.73
C GLN A 111 10.15 -4.73 6.61
N TYR A 112 9.96 -4.35 5.35
CA TYR A 112 10.51 -5.10 4.22
C TYR A 112 12.05 -5.11 4.19
N ASP A 113 12.70 -4.02 4.57
CA ASP A 113 14.16 -3.97 4.66
C ASP A 113 14.68 -4.96 5.71
N ASN A 114 14.04 -5.01 6.89
CA ASN A 114 14.34 -6.01 7.92
C ASN A 114 14.08 -7.44 7.43
N LEU A 115 12.98 -7.67 6.72
CA LEU A 115 12.64 -8.97 6.12
C LEU A 115 13.73 -9.42 5.14
N PHE A 116 14.25 -8.54 4.29
CA PHE A 116 15.32 -8.90 3.36
C PHE A 116 16.64 -9.21 4.06
N VAL A 117 16.97 -8.51 5.15
CA VAL A 117 18.11 -8.88 5.99
C VAL A 117 17.92 -10.30 6.53
N ALA A 118 16.75 -10.62 7.07
CA ALA A 118 16.45 -11.97 7.57
C ALA A 118 16.53 -13.06 6.48
N PHE A 119 16.01 -12.81 5.28
CA PHE A 119 16.15 -13.74 4.15
C PHE A 119 17.61 -13.91 3.71
N ASN A 120 18.41 -12.83 3.68
CA ASN A 120 19.82 -12.92 3.33
C ASN A 120 20.60 -13.72 4.37
N ASP A 121 20.34 -13.52 5.67
CA ASP A 121 20.94 -14.30 6.76
C ASP A 121 20.58 -15.78 6.64
N ALA A 122 19.31 -16.10 6.36
CA ALA A 122 18.84 -17.47 6.17
C ALA A 122 19.52 -18.13 4.96
N LEU A 123 19.57 -17.44 3.81
CA LEU A 123 20.22 -17.91 2.60
C LEU A 123 21.72 -18.14 2.82
N GLU A 124 22.41 -17.25 3.53
CA GLU A 124 23.84 -17.41 3.82
C GLU A 124 24.10 -18.56 4.79
N SER A 125 23.20 -18.78 5.75
CA SER A 125 23.26 -19.96 6.63
C SER A 125 23.12 -21.26 5.82
N VAL A 126 22.14 -21.34 4.91
CA VAL A 126 21.96 -22.51 4.04
C VAL A 126 23.16 -22.72 3.10
N ARG A 127 23.71 -21.65 2.52
CA ARG A 127 24.94 -21.73 1.70
C ARG A 127 26.13 -22.23 2.50
N THR A 128 26.26 -21.83 3.76
CA THR A 128 27.31 -22.32 4.66
C THR A 128 27.15 -23.81 4.90
N ASP A 129 25.92 -24.27 5.19
CA ASP A 129 25.61 -25.69 5.37
C ASP A 129 25.92 -26.48 4.08
N LEU A 130 25.56 -25.97 2.90
CA LEU A 130 25.87 -26.58 1.61
C LEU A 130 27.39 -26.71 1.37
N ARG A 131 28.17 -25.68 1.70
CA ARG A 131 29.64 -25.70 1.57
C ARG A 131 30.26 -26.76 2.49
N GLN A 132 29.76 -26.88 3.72
CA GLN A 132 30.23 -27.89 4.68
C GLN A 132 29.91 -29.31 4.20
N MET A 133 28.70 -29.53 3.67
CA MET A 133 28.26 -30.82 3.15
C MET A 133 29.01 -31.27 1.89
N SER A 134 29.53 -30.34 1.08
CA SER A 134 30.27 -30.68 -0.14
C SER A 134 31.57 -31.46 0.11
N ASN A 135 32.09 -31.40 1.35
CA ASN A 135 33.27 -32.15 1.77
C ASN A 135 32.97 -33.63 2.11
N GLU A 136 31.71 -34.01 2.29
CA GLU A 136 31.30 -35.37 2.66
C GLU A 136 30.69 -36.10 1.45
N LYS A 137 31.38 -37.09 0.89
CA LYS A 137 30.93 -37.86 -0.30
C LYS A 137 30.24 -39.17 0.06
N THR A 138 29.15 -39.11 0.83
CA THR A 138 28.32 -40.29 1.16
C THR A 138 26.92 -40.18 0.53
N ALA A 139 26.25 -41.32 0.31
CA ALA A 139 24.88 -41.32 -0.24
C ALA A 139 23.87 -40.54 0.65
N LYS A 140 24.05 -40.58 1.98
CA LYS A 140 23.25 -39.78 2.93
C LYS A 140 23.54 -38.28 2.82
N SER A 141 24.78 -37.91 2.47
CA SER A 141 25.16 -36.52 2.19
C SER A 141 24.48 -35.99 0.95
N GLY A 142 24.34 -36.80 -0.11
CA GLY A 142 23.63 -36.42 -1.34
C GLY A 142 22.15 -36.07 -1.11
N VAL A 143 21.43 -36.84 -0.31
CA VAL A 143 20.02 -36.54 0.05
C VAL A 143 19.92 -35.25 0.85
N ALA A 144 20.80 -35.08 1.85
CA ALA A 144 20.84 -33.85 2.66
C ALA A 144 21.20 -32.61 1.84
N GLN A 145 22.11 -32.75 0.86
CA GLN A 145 22.44 -31.68 -0.08
C GLN A 145 21.23 -31.30 -0.95
N GLY A 146 20.47 -32.29 -1.45
CA GLY A 146 19.23 -32.05 -2.19
C GLY A 146 18.19 -31.27 -1.37
N HIS A 147 18.02 -31.63 -0.09
CA HIS A 147 17.16 -30.90 0.84
C HIS A 147 17.60 -29.44 1.03
N LEU A 148 18.90 -29.19 1.21
CA LEU A 148 19.43 -27.83 1.36
C LEU A 148 19.29 -26.99 0.09
N LEU A 149 19.47 -27.58 -1.09
CA LEU A 149 19.23 -26.90 -2.37
C LEU A 149 17.75 -26.54 -2.51
N LYS A 150 16.85 -27.46 -2.18
CA LYS A 150 15.40 -27.22 -2.20
C LYS A 150 15.01 -26.08 -1.24
N LEU A 151 15.57 -26.08 -0.02
CA LEU A 151 15.39 -25.00 0.96
C LEU A 151 15.93 -23.66 0.43
N GLN A 152 17.11 -23.64 -0.19
CA GLN A 152 17.68 -22.44 -0.78
C GLN A 152 16.77 -21.87 -1.87
N THR A 153 16.25 -22.72 -2.75
CA THR A 153 15.31 -22.31 -3.80
C THR A 153 14.02 -21.74 -3.19
N GLY A 154 13.45 -22.41 -2.18
CA GLY A 154 12.23 -21.93 -1.50
C GLY A 154 12.41 -20.56 -0.84
N LEU A 155 13.53 -20.35 -0.14
CA LEU A 155 13.85 -19.05 0.46
C LEU A 155 14.08 -17.97 -0.61
N THR A 156 14.69 -18.34 -1.74
CA THR A 156 14.92 -17.41 -2.87
C THR A 156 13.60 -17.01 -3.51
N TRP A 157 12.68 -17.98 -3.71
CA TRP A 157 11.33 -17.72 -4.20
C TRP A 157 10.58 -16.73 -3.30
N GLN A 158 10.56 -16.97 -1.99
CA GLN A 158 9.90 -16.09 -1.02
C GLN A 158 10.51 -14.68 -1.04
N LYS A 159 11.84 -14.58 -1.02
CA LYS A 159 12.52 -13.29 -1.11
C LYS A 159 12.15 -12.52 -2.38
N LEU A 160 12.13 -13.18 -3.54
CA LEU A 160 11.74 -12.55 -4.82
C LEU A 160 10.27 -12.13 -4.82
N HIS A 161 9.37 -12.96 -4.28
CA HIS A 161 7.96 -12.63 -4.12
C HIS A 161 7.78 -11.32 -3.33
N HIS A 162 8.44 -11.19 -2.18
CA HIS A 162 8.38 -9.97 -1.36
C HIS A 162 9.16 -8.80 -1.96
N THR A 163 10.18 -9.07 -2.79
CA THR A 163 10.86 -8.02 -3.60
C THR A 163 9.89 -7.38 -4.58
N VAL A 164 9.09 -8.19 -5.29
CA VAL A 164 8.03 -7.67 -6.17
C VAL A 164 7.02 -6.86 -5.37
N ARG A 165 6.55 -7.39 -4.23
CA ARG A 165 5.54 -6.72 -3.40
C ARG A 165 6.01 -5.35 -2.88
N ARG A 166 7.21 -5.27 -2.28
CA ARG A 166 7.80 -3.99 -1.85
C ARG A 166 7.95 -3.01 -3.02
N THR A 167 8.34 -3.50 -4.18
CA THR A 167 8.53 -2.64 -5.37
C THR A 167 7.20 -2.10 -5.89
N GLN A 168 6.11 -2.88 -5.81
CA GLN A 168 4.75 -2.38 -6.09
C GLN A 168 4.35 -1.25 -5.12
N LEU A 169 4.63 -1.41 -3.81
CA LEU A 169 4.38 -0.35 -2.82
C LEU A 169 5.20 0.92 -3.09
N LEU A 170 6.46 0.78 -3.56
CA LEU A 170 7.27 1.93 -3.99
C LEU A 170 6.65 2.64 -5.21
N VAL A 171 6.09 1.89 -6.16
CA VAL A 171 5.36 2.46 -7.30
C VAL A 171 4.14 3.24 -6.82
N GLU A 172 3.37 2.71 -5.88
CA GLU A 172 2.21 3.40 -5.29
C GLU A 172 2.63 4.70 -4.59
N GLY A 173 3.68 4.65 -3.74
CA GLY A 173 4.23 5.85 -3.11
C GLY A 173 4.70 6.90 -4.13
N PHE A 174 5.31 6.47 -5.23
CA PHE A 174 5.77 7.35 -6.32
C PHE A 174 4.58 7.96 -7.08
N LYS A 175 3.52 7.18 -7.34
CA LYS A 175 2.27 7.69 -7.93
C LYS A 175 1.63 8.76 -7.05
N HIS A 176 1.56 8.53 -5.73
CA HIS A 176 1.03 9.51 -4.78
C HIS A 176 1.88 10.79 -4.73
N ALA A 177 3.20 10.67 -4.72
CA ALA A 177 4.11 11.81 -4.77
C ALA A 177 3.93 12.65 -6.06
N CYS A 178 3.79 11.99 -7.21
CA CYS A 178 3.48 12.66 -8.48
C CYS A 178 2.15 13.44 -8.43
N ALA A 179 1.10 12.82 -7.88
CA ALA A 179 -0.21 13.45 -7.76
C ALA A 179 -0.22 14.63 -6.78
N ALA A 180 0.55 14.54 -5.69
CA ALA A 180 0.72 15.63 -4.73
C ALA A 180 1.52 16.80 -5.32
N PHE A 181 2.58 16.52 -6.08
CA PHE A 181 3.37 17.55 -6.77
C PHE A 181 2.53 18.33 -7.79
N SER A 182 1.64 17.66 -8.52
CA SER A 182 0.74 18.34 -9.48
C SER A 182 -0.30 19.25 -8.80
N ARG A 183 -0.60 19.05 -7.51
CA ARG A 183 -1.59 19.84 -6.75
C ARG A 183 -0.97 20.96 -5.91
N SER A 184 0.27 20.81 -5.49
CA SER A 184 1.00 21.84 -4.75
C SER A 184 1.60 22.86 -5.71
N SER A 185 1.00 24.04 -5.80
CA SER A 185 1.63 25.22 -6.38
C SER A 185 2.93 25.52 -5.63
N ALA A 186 4.07 25.38 -6.31
CA ALA A 186 5.41 25.87 -5.98
C ALA A 186 5.73 26.08 -4.48
N GLY A 187 6.49 25.16 -3.87
CA GLY A 187 7.16 25.48 -2.59
C GLY A 187 7.69 24.32 -1.75
N ALA A 188 7.24 23.08 -1.95
CA ALA A 188 7.70 21.96 -1.12
C ALA A 188 8.96 21.29 -1.71
N HIS A 189 9.99 21.15 -0.87
CA HIS A 189 11.28 20.50 -1.16
C HIS A 189 11.14 18.96 -1.28
N SER A 190 10.04 18.45 -1.86
CA SER A 190 9.87 17.01 -2.10
C SER A 190 10.60 16.62 -3.38
N LYS A 191 11.43 15.57 -3.32
CA LYS A 191 12.14 15.02 -4.47
C LYS A 191 11.16 14.79 -5.63
N LYS A 192 11.40 15.44 -6.77
CA LYS A 192 10.56 15.29 -7.97
C LYS A 192 10.71 13.86 -8.47
N VAL A 193 9.63 13.08 -8.37
CA VAL A 193 9.52 11.76 -8.99
C VAL A 193 9.21 11.96 -10.47
N THR A 194 9.96 11.28 -11.33
CA THR A 194 9.75 11.31 -12.78
C THR A 194 9.10 10.01 -13.28
N PRO A 195 8.44 10.01 -14.44
CA PRO A 195 7.94 8.78 -15.05
C PRO A 195 9.05 7.75 -15.31
N GLU A 196 10.28 8.20 -15.59
CA GLU A 196 11.44 7.33 -15.76
C GLU A 196 11.79 6.55 -14.49
N ASP A 197 11.65 7.17 -13.32
CA ASP A 197 11.86 6.50 -12.04
C ASP A 197 10.87 5.33 -11.86
N ILE A 198 9.62 5.51 -12.28
CA ILE A 198 8.59 4.46 -12.23
C ILE A 198 8.89 3.34 -13.26
N VAL A 199 9.40 3.68 -14.45
CA VAL A 199 9.84 2.68 -15.44
C VAL A 199 10.91 1.76 -14.83
N ARG A 200 11.90 2.31 -14.12
CA ARG A 200 12.97 1.52 -13.46
C ARG A 200 12.42 0.57 -12.41
N LEU A 201 11.37 0.95 -11.68
CA LEU A 201 10.70 0.07 -10.72
C LEU A 201 10.01 -1.11 -11.42
N TYR A 202 9.31 -0.88 -12.54
CA TYR A 202 8.72 -1.97 -13.32
C TYR A 202 9.77 -2.87 -14.00
N ASP A 203 10.92 -2.32 -14.39
CA ASP A 203 12.07 -3.12 -14.82
C ASP A 203 12.57 -4.04 -13.70
N SER A 204 12.64 -3.53 -12.46
CA SER A 204 13.00 -4.34 -11.29
C SER A 204 11.96 -5.42 -10.95
N ILE A 205 10.67 -5.11 -11.07
CA ILE A 205 9.58 -6.11 -10.93
C ILE A 205 9.73 -7.20 -11.99
N THR A 206 9.92 -6.81 -13.25
CA THR A 206 10.06 -7.76 -14.37
C THR A 206 11.30 -8.64 -14.19
N GLY A 207 12.42 -8.07 -13.75
CA GLY A 207 13.63 -8.83 -13.44
C GLY A 207 13.42 -9.85 -12.32
N SER A 208 12.78 -9.45 -11.22
CA SER A 208 12.48 -10.34 -10.10
C SER A 208 11.55 -11.49 -10.51
N LEU A 209 10.49 -11.19 -11.27
CA LEU A 209 9.59 -12.22 -11.81
C LEU A 209 10.30 -13.15 -12.79
N HIS A 210 11.19 -12.62 -13.63
CA HIS A 210 11.99 -13.44 -14.53
C HIS A 210 12.91 -14.39 -13.76
N GLU A 211 13.60 -13.93 -12.72
CA GLU A 211 14.41 -14.80 -11.85
C GLU A 211 13.57 -15.93 -11.23
N MET A 212 12.32 -15.65 -10.84
CA MET A 212 11.40 -16.67 -10.33
C MET A 212 11.14 -17.79 -11.35
N THR A 213 11.09 -17.48 -12.65
CA THR A 213 10.92 -18.51 -13.71
C THR A 213 12.12 -19.43 -13.89
N GLN A 214 13.29 -19.07 -13.33
CA GLN A 214 14.52 -19.83 -13.47
C GLN A 214 14.80 -20.75 -12.26
N LEU A 215 13.93 -20.75 -11.25
CA LEU A 215 14.11 -21.53 -10.02
C LEU A 215 13.72 -23.00 -10.23
N ASP A 216 14.68 -23.90 -10.02
CA ASP A 216 14.49 -25.35 -10.12
C ASP A 216 13.45 -25.86 -9.12
N GLY A 217 12.52 -26.69 -9.56
CA GLY A 217 11.38 -27.18 -8.78
C GLY A 217 10.14 -26.28 -8.89
N TYR A 218 10.30 -24.98 -9.12
CA TYR A 218 9.20 -24.05 -9.37
C TYR A 218 8.86 -23.95 -10.86
N LYS A 219 9.88 -23.97 -11.73
CA LYS A 219 9.71 -23.85 -13.18
C LYS A 219 8.90 -24.99 -13.81
N GLU A 220 8.81 -26.13 -13.13
CA GLU A 220 8.01 -27.29 -13.53
C GLU A 220 6.52 -27.15 -13.14
N ASP A 221 6.17 -26.24 -12.23
CA ASP A 221 4.79 -25.95 -11.86
C ASP A 221 4.14 -25.01 -12.89
N GLU A 222 3.39 -25.60 -13.82
CA GLU A 222 2.74 -24.88 -14.91
C GLU A 222 1.72 -23.85 -14.43
N ALA A 223 0.96 -24.14 -13.37
CA ALA A 223 -0.03 -23.22 -12.83
C ALA A 223 0.66 -21.99 -12.23
N LEU A 224 1.72 -22.21 -11.46
CA LEU A 224 2.51 -21.14 -10.87
C LEU A 224 3.25 -20.31 -11.92
N MET A 225 3.84 -20.96 -12.92
CA MET A 225 4.51 -20.27 -14.02
C MET A 225 3.54 -19.44 -14.87
N SER A 226 2.30 -19.93 -15.07
CA SER A 226 1.24 -19.15 -15.71
C SER A 226 0.91 -17.87 -14.93
N GLN A 227 0.83 -17.94 -13.60
CA GLN A 227 0.64 -16.76 -12.74
C GLN A 227 1.82 -15.78 -12.83
N VAL A 228 3.07 -16.27 -12.81
CA VAL A 228 4.26 -15.41 -12.97
C VAL A 228 4.25 -14.73 -14.33
N ALA A 229 3.91 -15.45 -15.40
CA ALA A 229 3.80 -14.89 -16.76
C ALA A 229 2.72 -13.81 -16.85
N ALA A 230 1.54 -14.03 -16.25
CA ALA A 230 0.48 -13.04 -16.20
C ALA A 230 0.90 -11.75 -15.47
N ARG A 231 1.60 -11.88 -14.34
CA ARG A 231 2.17 -10.74 -13.61
C ARG A 231 3.23 -9.99 -14.42
N MET A 232 4.06 -10.69 -15.19
CA MET A 232 5.02 -10.07 -16.10
C MET A 232 4.33 -9.29 -17.22
N ALA A 233 3.24 -9.82 -17.78
CA ALA A 233 2.44 -9.12 -18.79
C ALA A 233 1.83 -7.83 -18.23
N ALA A 234 1.26 -7.87 -17.02
CA ALA A 234 0.74 -6.69 -16.34
C ALA A 234 1.83 -5.63 -16.08
N ALA A 235 3.00 -6.04 -15.56
CA ALA A 235 4.13 -5.13 -15.35
C ALA A 235 4.61 -4.50 -16.67
N LYS A 236 4.62 -5.25 -17.77
CA LYS A 236 4.99 -4.77 -19.10
C LYS A 236 4.01 -3.73 -19.64
N ALA A 237 2.70 -3.90 -19.40
CA ALA A 237 1.68 -2.91 -19.78
C ALA A 237 1.92 -1.58 -19.03
N PHE A 238 2.05 -1.61 -17.71
CA PHE A 238 2.36 -0.41 -16.93
C PHE A 238 3.68 0.24 -17.33
N ARG A 239 4.74 -0.56 -17.54
CA ARG A 239 6.02 -0.06 -18.02
C ARG A 239 5.88 0.69 -19.34
N CYS A 240 5.13 0.13 -20.30
CA CYS A 240 4.87 0.77 -21.60
C CYS A 240 4.17 2.13 -21.43
N PHE A 241 3.18 2.21 -20.53
CA PHE A 241 2.51 3.46 -20.20
C PHE A 241 3.48 4.53 -19.67
N TYR A 242 4.31 4.19 -18.68
CA TYR A 242 5.24 5.18 -18.12
C TYR A 242 6.35 5.56 -19.09
N VAL A 243 6.75 4.67 -20.01
CA VAL A 243 7.60 5.07 -21.15
C VAL A 243 6.86 6.05 -22.06
N ALA A 244 5.57 5.86 -22.34
CA ALA A 244 4.81 6.85 -23.10
C ALA A 244 4.76 8.22 -22.41
N GLU A 245 4.57 8.24 -21.08
CA GLU A 245 4.60 9.48 -20.28
C GLU A 245 5.99 10.17 -20.32
N THR A 246 7.11 9.43 -20.41
CA THR A 246 8.43 10.08 -20.59
C THR A 246 8.52 10.80 -21.95
N TYR A 247 8.04 10.18 -23.04
CA TYR A 247 7.98 10.85 -24.35
C TYR A 247 7.05 12.07 -24.33
N GLY A 248 5.89 11.95 -23.70
CA GLY A 248 4.96 13.06 -23.51
C GLY A 248 5.59 14.24 -22.74
N SER A 249 6.39 13.96 -21.71
CA SER A 249 7.06 15.00 -20.92
C SER A 249 8.08 15.84 -21.69
N VAL A 250 8.55 15.34 -22.84
CA VAL A 250 9.52 16.02 -23.73
C VAL A 250 8.83 16.55 -25.01
N GLY A 251 7.50 16.54 -25.08
CA GLY A 251 6.74 17.04 -26.23
C GLY A 251 6.73 16.12 -27.45
N LYS A 252 7.18 14.86 -27.32
CA LYS A 252 7.15 13.88 -28.40
C LYS A 252 5.79 13.19 -28.48
N TRP A 253 4.75 13.96 -28.81
CA TRP A 253 3.35 13.53 -28.69
C TRP A 253 2.99 12.39 -29.65
N LYS A 254 3.59 12.33 -30.85
CA LYS A 254 3.31 11.26 -31.82
C LYS A 254 3.82 9.91 -31.31
N GLU A 255 5.03 9.88 -30.79
CA GLU A 255 5.64 8.71 -30.18
C GLU A 255 4.89 8.29 -28.91
N ALA A 256 4.53 9.27 -28.05
CA ALA A 256 3.71 9.02 -26.87
C ALA A 256 2.37 8.38 -27.24
N GLN A 257 1.67 8.91 -28.25
CA GLN A 257 0.38 8.39 -28.72
C GLN A 257 0.49 6.94 -29.22
N ALA A 258 1.52 6.63 -30.00
CA ALA A 258 1.76 5.27 -30.49
C ALA A 258 2.04 4.30 -29.32
N LEU A 259 2.76 4.75 -28.29
CA LEU A 259 3.03 3.95 -27.10
C LEU A 259 1.78 3.77 -26.21
N TYR A 260 0.91 4.77 -26.09
CA TYR A 260 -0.37 4.60 -25.38
C TYR A 260 -1.26 3.57 -26.08
N GLU A 261 -1.29 3.55 -27.41
CA GLU A 261 -2.02 2.52 -28.16
C GLU A 261 -1.43 1.13 -27.90
N ARG A 262 -0.10 1.03 -27.90
CA ARG A 262 0.59 -0.21 -27.53
C ARG A 262 0.27 -0.66 -26.10
N THR A 263 0.16 0.27 -25.15
CA THR A 263 -0.22 -0.03 -23.77
C THR A 263 -1.61 -0.68 -23.71
N VAL A 264 -2.60 -0.18 -24.48
CA VAL A 264 -3.94 -0.79 -24.50
C VAL A 264 -3.86 -2.25 -24.95
N ASN A 265 -3.13 -2.53 -26.03
CA ASN A 265 -2.96 -3.91 -26.51
C ASN A 265 -2.31 -4.82 -25.46
N LEU A 266 -1.24 -4.34 -24.80
CA LEU A 266 -0.56 -5.09 -23.74
C LEU A 266 -1.43 -5.29 -22.51
N MET A 267 -2.27 -4.32 -22.16
CA MET A 267 -3.20 -4.40 -21.05
C MET A 267 -4.28 -5.44 -21.32
N LEU A 268 -4.84 -5.50 -22.54
CA LEU A 268 -5.81 -6.52 -22.92
C LEU A 268 -5.21 -7.93 -22.84
N GLU A 269 -3.99 -8.13 -23.35
CA GLU A 269 -3.22 -9.37 -23.23
C GLU A 269 -3.01 -9.74 -21.74
N ALA A 270 -2.64 -8.76 -20.91
CA ALA A 270 -2.43 -8.98 -19.48
C ALA A 270 -3.73 -9.39 -18.76
N VAL A 271 -4.87 -8.75 -19.05
CA VAL A 271 -6.17 -9.09 -18.46
C VAL A 271 -6.58 -10.52 -18.80
N GLU A 272 -6.38 -10.94 -20.05
CA GLU A 272 -6.66 -12.31 -20.48
C GLU A 272 -5.79 -13.34 -19.72
N LEU A 273 -4.47 -13.09 -19.64
CA LEU A 273 -3.54 -13.96 -18.92
C LEU A 273 -3.84 -14.01 -17.42
N LEU A 274 -4.16 -12.89 -16.79
CA LEU A 274 -4.54 -12.81 -15.37
C LEU A 274 -5.81 -13.62 -15.08
N GLY A 275 -6.82 -13.53 -15.94
CA GLY A 275 -8.04 -14.32 -15.83
C GLY A 275 -7.78 -15.82 -16.01
N SER A 276 -7.02 -16.21 -17.03
CA SER A 276 -6.70 -17.62 -17.33
C SER A 276 -5.84 -18.30 -16.27
N SER A 277 -4.99 -17.54 -15.57
CA SER A 277 -4.08 -18.05 -14.53
C SER A 277 -4.70 -18.08 -13.13
N GLY A 278 -5.95 -17.60 -12.98
CA GLY A 278 -6.64 -17.49 -11.69
C GLY A 278 -6.07 -16.39 -10.78
N TYR A 279 -5.27 -15.46 -11.33
CA TYR A 279 -4.65 -14.36 -10.59
C TYR A 279 -5.47 -13.06 -10.72
N GLU A 280 -6.77 -13.16 -10.44
CA GLU A 280 -7.75 -12.08 -10.72
C GLU A 280 -7.57 -10.83 -9.83
N ALA A 281 -6.85 -10.95 -8.71
CA ALA A 281 -6.65 -9.85 -7.77
C ALA A 281 -5.95 -8.61 -8.37
N GLU A 282 -5.19 -8.77 -9.46
CA GLU A 282 -4.53 -7.66 -10.17
C GLU A 282 -5.37 -7.08 -11.32
N ILE A 283 -6.52 -7.68 -11.69
CA ILE A 283 -7.37 -7.16 -12.76
C ILE A 283 -7.85 -5.71 -12.49
N PRO A 284 -8.20 -5.32 -11.25
CA PRO A 284 -8.56 -3.93 -10.95
C PRO A 284 -7.45 -2.93 -11.32
N SER A 285 -6.18 -3.28 -11.14
CA SER A 285 -5.06 -2.38 -11.47
C SER A 285 -4.94 -2.16 -12.99
N MET A 286 -5.33 -3.14 -13.82
CA MET A 286 -5.44 -2.96 -15.27
C MET A 286 -6.56 -1.99 -15.65
N ARG A 287 -7.68 -1.97 -14.91
CA ARG A 287 -8.76 -1.00 -15.13
C ARG A 287 -8.35 0.42 -14.74
N ASP A 288 -7.59 0.56 -13.66
CA ASP A 288 -7.00 1.85 -13.32
C ASP A 288 -6.04 2.33 -14.42
N LEU A 289 -5.25 1.41 -15.00
CA LEU A 289 -4.37 1.72 -16.13
C LEU A 289 -5.16 2.17 -17.37
N GLU A 290 -6.29 1.53 -17.68
CA GLU A 290 -7.18 1.91 -18.78
C GLU A 290 -7.62 3.37 -18.67
N VAL A 291 -8.10 3.78 -17.49
CA VAL A 291 -8.50 5.17 -17.21
C VAL A 291 -7.34 6.14 -17.39
N LEU A 292 -6.14 5.78 -16.92
CA LEU A 292 -4.94 6.61 -17.08
C LEU A 292 -4.55 6.77 -18.55
N VAL A 293 -4.58 5.68 -19.33
CA VAL A 293 -4.24 5.68 -20.75
C VAL A 293 -5.21 6.54 -21.56
N ASP A 294 -6.51 6.44 -21.31
CA ASP A 294 -7.51 7.24 -22.01
C ASP A 294 -7.31 8.74 -21.76
N GLY A 295 -7.10 9.12 -20.50
CA GLY A 295 -6.76 10.49 -20.14
C GLY A 295 -5.46 10.97 -20.80
N ALA A 296 -4.44 10.11 -20.85
CA ALA A 296 -3.15 10.43 -21.46
C ALA A 296 -3.24 10.60 -22.98
N LYS A 297 -3.99 9.73 -23.68
CA LYS A 297 -4.27 9.85 -25.12
C LYS A 297 -4.98 11.16 -25.45
N ALA A 298 -6.01 11.51 -24.68
CA ALA A 298 -6.74 12.77 -24.87
C ALA A 298 -5.83 13.99 -24.68
N ARG A 299 -5.02 13.99 -23.61
CA ARG A 299 -4.04 15.05 -23.34
C ARG A 299 -3.01 15.18 -24.47
N ALA A 300 -2.41 14.07 -24.89
CA ALA A 300 -1.38 14.07 -25.93
C ALA A 300 -1.94 14.54 -27.29
N HIS A 301 -3.15 14.10 -27.66
CA HIS A 301 -3.81 14.56 -28.88
C HIS A 301 -4.10 16.07 -28.84
N ALA A 302 -4.61 16.59 -27.71
CA ALA A 302 -4.86 18.02 -27.55
C ALA A 302 -3.57 18.84 -27.64
N GLN A 303 -2.49 18.41 -26.97
CA GLN A 303 -1.19 19.08 -27.02
C GLN A 303 -0.59 19.06 -28.43
N ALA A 304 -0.63 17.92 -29.12
CA ALA A 304 -0.17 17.81 -30.50
C ALA A 304 -0.96 18.72 -31.45
N PHE A 305 -2.27 18.85 -31.23
CA PHE A 305 -3.11 19.78 -32.00
C PHE A 305 -2.72 21.23 -31.72
N LEU A 306 -2.57 21.62 -30.45
CA LEU A 306 -2.14 22.97 -30.08
C LEU A 306 -0.81 23.35 -30.76
N GLU A 307 0.20 22.49 -30.68
CA GLU A 307 1.50 22.73 -31.34
C GLU A 307 1.39 22.81 -32.86
N SER A 308 0.45 22.08 -33.48
CA SER A 308 0.25 22.12 -34.93
C SER A 308 -0.43 23.41 -35.43
N VAL A 309 -1.18 24.07 -34.55
CA VAL A 309 -1.98 25.27 -34.86
C VAL A 309 -1.28 26.53 -34.33
N GLU A 310 -0.36 26.39 -33.39
CA GLU A 310 0.50 27.47 -32.89
C GLU A 310 1.29 28.12 -34.04
N GLY A 311 1.27 29.46 -34.11
CA GLY A 311 1.92 30.22 -35.17
C GLY A 311 1.16 30.29 -36.50
N THR A 312 -0.01 29.66 -36.64
CA THR A 312 -0.89 29.87 -37.81
C THR A 312 -1.49 31.28 -37.79
N PRO A 313 -1.78 31.88 -38.96
CA PRO A 313 -2.35 33.24 -39.02
C PRO A 313 -3.73 33.34 -38.34
N VAL A 314 -4.47 32.23 -38.28
CA VAL A 314 -5.76 32.15 -37.58
C VAL A 314 -5.57 32.26 -36.07
N VAL A 315 -4.60 31.55 -35.51
CA VAL A 315 -4.28 31.64 -34.07
C VAL A 315 -3.63 32.96 -33.72
N ALA A 316 -2.74 33.48 -34.57
CA ALA A 316 -2.14 34.80 -34.37
C ALA A 316 -3.19 35.91 -34.39
N GLY A 317 -4.18 35.83 -35.30
CA GLY A 317 -5.33 36.74 -35.33
C GLY A 317 -6.18 36.64 -34.08
N ALA A 318 -6.55 35.42 -33.67
CA ALA A 318 -7.31 35.20 -32.44
C ALA A 318 -6.55 35.65 -31.18
N GLN A 319 -5.23 35.42 -31.10
CA GLN A 319 -4.38 35.91 -30.00
C GLN A 319 -4.31 37.43 -29.96
N ALA A 320 -4.24 38.11 -31.12
CA ALA A 320 -4.29 39.56 -31.19
C ALA A 320 -5.66 40.11 -30.74
N ASP A 321 -6.75 39.49 -31.20
CA ASP A 321 -8.12 39.85 -30.80
C ASP A 321 -8.32 39.71 -29.28
N VAL A 322 -7.79 38.63 -28.69
CA VAL A 322 -7.86 38.38 -27.24
C VAL A 322 -6.86 39.23 -26.45
N ALA A 323 -5.70 39.61 -27.01
CA ALA A 323 -4.74 40.49 -26.35
C ALA A 323 -5.30 41.89 -26.07
N HIS A 324 -6.27 42.33 -26.87
CA HIS A 324 -7.02 43.56 -26.65
C HIS A 324 -8.20 43.38 -25.67
N MET A 325 -8.59 42.15 -25.36
CA MET A 325 -9.55 41.86 -24.30
C MET A 325 -8.84 41.93 -22.95
N SER A 326 -8.88 43.11 -22.33
CA SER A 326 -8.52 43.25 -20.93
C SER A 326 -9.44 42.34 -20.10
N LEU A 327 -8.89 41.27 -19.52
CA LEU A 327 -9.43 40.69 -18.29
C LEU A 327 -9.22 41.74 -17.20
N ALA A 328 -10.00 42.81 -17.22
CA ALA A 328 -9.96 43.83 -16.19
C ALA A 328 -10.28 43.13 -14.87
N THR A 329 -9.25 42.88 -14.07
CA THR A 329 -9.35 42.19 -12.79
C THR A 329 -10.00 43.03 -11.70
N ASP A 330 -10.36 44.30 -11.92
CA ASP A 330 -10.74 45.17 -10.79
C ASP A 330 -11.85 46.20 -11.03
N VAL A 331 -12.78 45.95 -11.95
CA VAL A 331 -14.07 46.65 -11.87
C VAL A 331 -15.20 45.67 -12.15
N ARG A 332 -15.57 44.88 -11.13
CA ARG A 332 -16.91 44.30 -11.12
C ARG A 332 -17.88 45.49 -11.12
N PRO A 333 -18.72 45.69 -12.15
CA PRO A 333 -19.76 46.68 -12.08
C PRO A 333 -20.62 46.30 -10.87
N HIS A 334 -20.66 47.17 -9.87
CA HIS A 334 -21.47 46.94 -8.68
C HIS A 334 -22.91 46.73 -9.15
N THR A 335 -23.52 45.65 -8.68
CA THR A 335 -24.88 45.31 -9.10
C THR A 335 -25.86 46.34 -8.55
N LEU A 336 -27.04 46.49 -9.16
CA LEU A 336 -28.06 47.41 -8.63
C LEU A 336 -28.43 47.10 -7.18
N LEU A 337 -28.36 45.82 -6.77
CA LEU A 337 -28.61 45.42 -5.39
C LEU A 337 -27.54 45.92 -4.40
N GLU A 338 -26.31 46.13 -4.86
CA GLU A 338 -25.19 46.64 -4.05
C GLU A 338 -25.21 48.17 -3.94
N ARG A 339 -26.01 48.87 -4.77
CA ARG A 339 -26.09 50.34 -4.85
C ARG A 339 -27.55 50.85 -4.86
N PRO A 340 -28.39 50.52 -3.86
CA PRO A 340 -29.81 50.89 -3.86
C PRO A 340 -30.06 52.41 -3.78
N ASP A 341 -29.06 53.17 -3.31
CA ASP A 341 -29.17 54.61 -3.04
C ASP A 341 -28.65 55.52 -4.16
N GLU A 342 -28.10 54.95 -5.25
CA GLU A 342 -27.54 55.72 -6.37
C GLU A 342 -28.48 55.73 -7.59
N PHE A 343 -28.92 56.93 -7.98
CA PHE A 343 -29.97 57.13 -8.97
C PHE A 343 -29.48 57.31 -10.42
N GLU A 344 -28.20 57.64 -10.63
CA GLU A 344 -27.59 57.73 -11.96
C GLU A 344 -27.13 56.36 -12.44
N ARG A 345 -27.51 55.97 -13.66
CA ARG A 345 -27.37 54.60 -14.18
C ARG A 345 -26.39 54.55 -15.36
N PRO A 346 -25.12 54.15 -15.17
CA PRO A 346 -24.19 53.98 -16.28
C PRO A 346 -24.54 52.77 -17.16
N ASP A 347 -25.05 51.67 -16.58
CA ASP A 347 -25.42 50.44 -17.29
C ASP A 347 -26.59 49.70 -16.61
N PRO A 348 -27.83 49.74 -17.15
CA PRO A 348 -29.01 49.13 -16.53
C PRO A 348 -29.10 47.59 -16.68
N GLY A 349 -28.09 46.94 -17.27
CA GLY A 349 -28.14 45.52 -17.62
C GLY A 349 -27.78 44.53 -16.51
N VAL A 350 -27.15 44.98 -15.41
CA VAL A 350 -26.62 44.10 -14.36
C VAL A 350 -27.39 44.29 -13.04
N PHE A 351 -28.49 43.55 -12.89
CA PHE A 351 -29.37 43.62 -11.71
C PHE A 351 -28.78 42.93 -10.48
N ILE A 352 -28.23 41.73 -10.67
CA ILE A 352 -27.67 40.88 -9.62
C ILE A 352 -26.51 40.07 -10.21
N SER A 353 -25.55 39.70 -9.37
CA SER A 353 -24.51 38.76 -9.76
C SER A 353 -25.08 37.37 -9.87
N PHE A 354 -24.92 36.76 -11.05
CA PHE A 354 -25.30 35.37 -11.26
C PHE A 354 -24.14 34.59 -11.90
N PRO A 355 -23.75 33.43 -11.35
CA PRO A 355 -24.25 32.81 -10.12
C PRO A 355 -23.94 33.64 -8.85
N PRO A 356 -24.71 33.46 -7.75
CA PRO A 356 -24.43 34.13 -6.48
C PRO A 356 -23.05 33.69 -5.97
N GLN A 357 -22.33 34.61 -5.31
CA GLN A 357 -21.06 34.28 -4.68
C GLN A 357 -21.30 33.33 -3.50
N PHE A 358 -20.41 32.34 -3.34
CA PHE A 358 -20.47 31.45 -2.18
C PHE A 358 -20.00 32.21 -0.95
N GLU A 359 -20.89 32.36 0.02
CA GLU A 359 -20.55 32.89 1.35
C GLU A 359 -20.51 31.74 2.37
N THR A 360 -19.65 31.87 3.36
CA THR A 360 -19.59 30.92 4.46
C THR A 360 -20.85 31.04 5.29
N VAL A 361 -21.74 30.06 5.18
CA VAL A 361 -22.93 29.98 6.03
C VAL A 361 -22.49 29.39 7.37
N PRO A 362 -22.65 30.10 8.51
CA PRO A 362 -22.37 29.51 9.80
C PRO A 362 -23.26 28.28 9.99
N CYS A 363 -22.66 27.16 10.43
CA CYS A 363 -23.41 25.94 10.72
C CYS A 363 -24.58 26.28 11.64
N LYS A 364 -25.79 25.87 11.27
CA LYS A 364 -26.97 26.07 12.11
C LYS A 364 -26.65 25.57 13.53
N PRO A 365 -26.89 26.37 14.58
CA PRO A 365 -26.63 25.94 15.94
C PRO A 365 -27.43 24.68 16.23
N LEU A 366 -26.81 23.76 16.97
CA LEU A 366 -27.45 22.51 17.40
C LEU A 366 -28.65 22.85 18.29
N LEU A 367 -29.86 22.65 17.75
CA LEU A 367 -31.10 22.74 18.49
C LEU A 367 -31.55 21.31 18.85
N PHE A 368 -31.50 20.98 20.13
CA PHE A 368 -32.02 19.71 20.63
C PHE A 368 -33.52 19.84 20.89
N ASP A 369 -34.33 18.98 20.27
CA ASP A 369 -35.75 18.86 20.59
C ASP A 369 -35.93 18.11 21.93
N ILE A 370 -35.83 18.87 23.01
CA ILE A 370 -36.02 18.39 24.38
C ILE A 370 -37.49 18.03 24.69
N ALA A 371 -38.45 18.54 23.89
CA ALA A 371 -39.87 18.26 24.11
C ALA A 371 -40.19 16.79 23.82
N ARG A 372 -39.46 16.18 22.88
CA ARG A 372 -39.56 14.74 22.61
C ARG A 372 -39.23 13.88 23.83
N ASN A 373 -38.27 14.30 24.65
CA ASN A 373 -37.91 13.58 25.89
C ASN A 373 -39.01 13.67 26.95
N SER A 374 -39.92 14.65 26.84
CA SER A 374 -41.04 14.85 27.75
C SER A 374 -42.30 14.08 27.35
N ILE A 375 -42.29 13.40 26.20
CA ILE A 375 -43.40 12.53 25.77
C ILE A 375 -43.24 11.19 26.47
N HIS A 376 -43.94 11.04 27.60
CA HIS A 376 -44.06 9.78 28.30
C HIS A 376 -45.43 9.15 28.03
N TYR A 377 -45.48 7.82 27.97
CA TYR A 377 -46.75 7.12 27.98
C TYR A 377 -47.50 7.45 29.28
N PRO A 378 -48.82 7.69 29.21
CA PRO A 378 -49.61 7.88 30.41
C PRO A 378 -49.58 6.61 31.26
N ASP A 379 -49.63 6.76 32.59
CA ASP A 379 -49.68 5.62 33.49
C ASP A 379 -50.99 4.83 33.28
N ILE A 380 -50.84 3.62 32.75
CA ILE A 380 -51.95 2.70 32.43
C ILE A 380 -52.13 1.61 33.48
N GLN A 381 -51.49 1.70 34.66
CA GLN A 381 -51.67 0.72 35.75
C GLN A 381 -53.13 0.62 36.22
N SER A 382 -53.91 1.69 36.10
CA SER A 382 -55.36 1.69 36.38
C SER A 382 -56.20 0.95 35.33
N ARG A 383 -55.64 0.68 34.14
CA ARG A 383 -56.30 0.00 33.01
C ARG A 383 -55.87 -1.46 32.85
N THR A 384 -54.82 -1.91 33.54
CA THR A 384 -54.41 -3.30 33.55
C THR A 384 -55.16 -4.08 34.63
N LYS A 385 -56.16 -4.87 34.23
CA LYS A 385 -56.75 -5.89 35.12
C LYS A 385 -55.66 -6.88 35.50
N GLY A 386 -55.36 -6.98 36.79
CA GLY A 386 -54.29 -7.83 37.33
C GLY A 386 -54.34 -9.25 36.78
N VAL A 387 -53.38 -9.58 35.90
CA VAL A 387 -53.15 -10.96 35.49
C VAL A 387 -52.33 -11.61 36.59
N LYS A 388 -52.98 -12.54 37.30
CA LYS A 388 -52.35 -13.45 38.26
C LYS A 388 -51.10 -14.09 37.63
N ARG A 389 -49.97 -14.04 38.33
CA ARG A 389 -48.76 -14.83 38.03
C ARG A 389 -49.14 -16.31 37.99
N GLY A 390 -49.34 -16.85 36.79
CA GLY A 390 -49.32 -18.28 36.52
C GLY A 390 -47.91 -18.62 36.04
N GLY A 391 -47.15 -19.35 36.87
CA GLY A 391 -45.90 -19.97 36.45
C GLY A 391 -46.20 -21.07 35.42
N GLY A 392 -45.36 -21.15 34.39
CA GLY A 392 -45.50 -22.18 33.36
C GLY A 392 -44.42 -22.01 32.30
N TRP A 393 -43.54 -22.99 32.23
CA TRP A 393 -42.46 -23.16 31.29
C TRP A 393 -42.85 -22.97 29.81
N GLY A 394 -41.95 -22.42 28.99
CA GLY A 394 -42.00 -22.60 27.53
C GLY A 394 -41.25 -21.56 26.72
N ALA A 395 -40.31 -22.06 25.90
CA ALA A 395 -39.64 -21.42 24.75
C ALA A 395 -38.55 -20.37 25.08
N TRP A 396 -37.23 -20.57 24.89
CA TRP A 396 -36.50 -21.35 23.88
C TRP A 396 -37.11 -21.19 22.49
N LEU A 397 -36.71 -20.13 21.78
CA LEU A 397 -36.54 -20.05 20.32
C LEU A 397 -36.05 -18.64 19.94
N THR A 398 -34.76 -18.56 19.56
CA THR A 398 -34.20 -17.83 18.39
C THR A 398 -34.73 -16.41 18.09
N GLY A 399 -33.93 -15.38 17.83
CA GLY A 399 -32.57 -15.28 17.29
C GLY A 399 -32.52 -14.09 16.31
N ARG A 400 -31.38 -13.40 16.28
CA ARG A 400 -30.91 -12.42 15.27
C ARG A 400 -31.74 -11.15 14.99
N SER A 401 -31.10 -10.02 15.30
CA SER A 401 -30.55 -9.13 14.25
C SER A 401 -29.15 -8.71 14.66
#